data_AF-A0A8D0H1Q7-F1
#
_entry.id   AF-A0A8D0H1Q7-F1
#
_cell.length_a   1.000
_cell.length_b   1.000
_cell.length_c   1.000
_cell.angle_alpha   90.00
_cell.angle_beta   90.00
_cell.angle_gamma   90.00
#
_symmetry.space_group_name_H-M   'P 1'
#
loop_
_entity.id
_entity.type
_entity.pdbx_description
1 polymer ?
#
loop_
_entity_poly.entity_id
_entity_poly.type
_entity_poly.pdbx_seq_one_letter_code
_entity_poly.pdbx_strand_id
1 'polypeptide(L)'
;MTVLYELYNYLATQAAYWYIIGKILLFLLKEPFWQSSLREFGMQVLSFTTFFYSGAQNIHKTRNFECGNPENLKSKCILVGEAKDYVANVTGSSAQKFEEALQWLLNSDKDVGIWLQGEDPSEPVTTVDQVVCLESTRPRMGLGCRFHRALSTAITNLFIFFWSLAILWGILIFLKYRWRKKKEEEEAMYEMVKRIIAVVQGHYKEWEQNLERYPYVGILHVRDTLIPPQDRKKMKRVWERAVDFLASNESRIQTESHRVAGEDMLVWRWTQPSYISDSER
;
A
#
# COMPACT_ATOMS: atom_id res chain seq x y z
N MET A 1 -8.72 -33.32 7.37
CA MET A 1 -9.05 -32.36 8.46
C MET A 1 -7.92 -31.34 8.70
N THR A 2 -6.64 -31.75 8.73
CA THR A 2 -5.47 -30.85 8.81
C THR A 2 -5.32 -29.86 7.65
N VAL A 3 -5.60 -30.29 6.41
CA VAL A 3 -5.52 -29.42 5.22
C VAL A 3 -6.55 -28.28 5.27
N LEU A 4 -7.77 -28.55 5.75
CA LEU A 4 -8.82 -27.54 5.92
C LEU A 4 -8.47 -26.54 7.04
N TYR A 5 -7.78 -27.00 8.09
CA TYR A 5 -7.33 -26.14 9.19
C TYR A 5 -6.19 -25.20 8.75
N GLU A 6 -5.26 -25.69 7.91
CA GLU A 6 -4.24 -24.83 7.31
C GLU A 6 -4.83 -23.86 6.28
N LEU A 7 -5.80 -24.29 5.47
CA LEU A 7 -6.50 -23.41 4.54
C LEU A 7 -7.28 -22.31 5.28
N TYR A 8 -7.95 -22.66 6.37
CA TYR A 8 -8.70 -21.72 7.21
C TYR A 8 -7.77 -20.70 7.88
N ASN A 9 -6.67 -21.15 8.49
CA ASN A 9 -5.71 -20.24 9.12
C ASN A 9 -5.02 -19.33 8.10
N TYR A 10 -4.74 -19.84 6.89
CA TYR A 10 -4.20 -19.04 5.79
C TYR A 10 -5.21 -17.99 5.28
N LEU A 11 -6.46 -18.38 5.10
CA LEU A 11 -7.53 -17.46 4.69
C LEU A 11 -7.85 -16.43 5.79
N ALA A 12 -7.83 -16.83 7.06
CA ALA A 12 -8.07 -15.95 8.20
C ALA A 12 -6.94 -14.94 8.40
N THR A 13 -5.68 -15.36 8.23
CA THR A 13 -4.53 -14.43 8.26
C THR A 13 -4.54 -13.48 7.08
N GLN A 14 -4.89 -13.94 5.87
CA GLN A 14 -5.07 -13.03 4.74
C GLN A 14 -6.23 -12.05 4.95
N ALA A 15 -7.38 -12.51 5.45
CA ALA A 15 -8.53 -11.65 5.72
C ALA A 15 -8.22 -10.58 6.79
N ALA A 16 -7.53 -10.96 7.87
CA ALA A 16 -7.06 -10.02 8.89
C ALA A 16 -6.06 -9.00 8.31
N TYR A 17 -5.13 -9.46 7.47
CA TYR A 17 -4.15 -8.60 6.82
C TYR A 17 -4.81 -7.58 5.88
N TRP A 18 -5.76 -8.01 5.05
CA TRP A 18 -6.54 -7.13 4.17
C TRP A 18 -7.47 -6.20 4.93
N TYR A 19 -8.03 -6.63 6.06
CA TYR A 19 -8.85 -5.77 6.91
C TYR A 19 -8.01 -4.67 7.58
N ILE A 20 -6.82 -5.00 8.07
CA ILE A 20 -5.89 -4.04 8.68
C ILE A 20 -5.36 -3.06 7.62
N ILE A 21 -4.91 -3.57 6.46
CA ILE A 21 -4.49 -2.74 5.34
C ILE A 21 -5.65 -1.86 4.88
N GLY A 22 -6.85 -2.42 4.74
CA GLY A 22 -8.06 -1.70 4.35
C GLY A 22 -8.37 -0.56 5.31
N LYS A 23 -8.30 -0.78 6.63
CA LYS A 23 -8.51 0.27 7.64
C LYS A 23 -7.42 1.34 7.61
N ILE A 24 -6.16 0.96 7.43
CA ILE A 24 -5.04 1.90 7.28
C ILE A 24 -5.22 2.72 6.00
N LEU A 25 -5.61 2.10 4.89
CA LEU A 25 -5.87 2.76 3.62
C LEU A 25 -7.07 3.72 3.72
N LEU A 26 -8.15 3.32 4.41
CA LEU A 26 -9.33 4.14 4.65
C LEU A 26 -9.01 5.35 5.54
N PHE A 27 -8.17 5.16 6.56
CA PHE A 27 -7.67 6.24 7.41
C PHE A 27 -6.80 7.23 6.62
N LEU A 28 -5.95 6.71 5.73
CA LEU A 28 -5.09 7.54 4.87
C LEU A 28 -5.89 8.24 3.74
N LEU A 29 -6.94 7.61 3.19
CA LEU A 29 -7.83 8.17 2.16
C LEU A 29 -8.80 9.24 2.68
N LYS A 30 -9.11 9.23 3.99
CA LYS A 30 -10.01 10.21 4.60
C LYS A 30 -9.36 11.59 4.77
N GLU A 31 -8.04 11.68 4.66
CA GLU A 31 -7.26 12.91 4.78
C GLU A 31 -6.87 13.43 3.38
N PRO A 32 -7.36 14.62 2.94
CA PRO A 32 -6.95 15.22 1.65
C PRO A 32 -5.43 15.50 1.58
N PHE A 33 -4.76 15.43 2.72
CA PHE A 33 -3.33 15.58 2.95
C PHE A 33 -2.43 14.52 2.30
N TRP A 34 -2.95 13.33 1.99
CA TRP A 34 -2.16 12.20 1.46
C TRP A 34 -2.44 11.85 0.00
N GLN A 35 -3.38 12.53 -0.66
CA GLN A 35 -3.99 12.05 -1.92
C GLN A 35 -3.02 11.93 -3.11
N SER A 36 -1.98 12.76 -3.19
CA SER A 36 -0.94 12.64 -4.25
C SER A 36 0.08 11.55 -3.94
N SER A 37 0.57 11.48 -2.68
CA SER A 37 1.54 10.47 -2.24
C SER A 37 0.93 9.07 -2.18
N LEU A 38 -0.35 8.95 -1.82
CA LEU A 38 -1.11 7.69 -1.81
C LEU A 38 -1.35 7.11 -3.19
N ARG A 39 -1.31 7.90 -4.27
CA ARG A 39 -1.41 7.35 -5.63
C ARG A 39 -0.13 6.61 -6.01
N GLU A 40 1.04 7.17 -5.69
CA GLU A 40 2.33 6.52 -5.94
C GLU A 40 2.58 5.36 -4.96
N PHE A 41 2.39 5.58 -3.65
CA PHE A 41 2.48 4.52 -2.65
C PHE A 41 1.40 3.45 -2.84
N GLY A 42 0.18 3.83 -3.22
CA GLY A 42 -0.91 2.91 -3.51
C GLY A 42 -0.60 2.05 -4.73
N MET A 43 -0.01 2.59 -5.80
CA MET A 43 0.47 1.80 -6.93
C MET A 43 1.62 0.86 -6.53
N GLN A 44 2.57 1.30 -5.69
CA GLN A 44 3.63 0.42 -5.22
C GLN A 44 3.09 -0.69 -4.32
N VAL A 45 2.21 -0.39 -3.36
CA VAL A 45 1.56 -1.37 -2.49
C VAL A 45 0.64 -2.31 -3.26
N LEU A 46 -0.07 -1.83 -4.29
CA LEU A 46 -0.84 -2.68 -5.20
C LEU A 46 0.08 -3.57 -6.05
N SER A 47 1.23 -3.05 -6.52
CA SER A 47 2.24 -3.87 -7.21
C SER A 47 2.86 -4.91 -6.28
N PHE A 48 3.12 -4.56 -5.02
CA PHE A 48 3.69 -5.46 -4.03
C PHE A 48 2.67 -6.50 -3.56
N THR A 49 1.39 -6.14 -3.38
CA THR A 49 0.32 -7.09 -3.03
C THR A 49 0.00 -8.00 -4.21
N THR A 50 -0.02 -7.51 -5.45
CA THR A 50 -0.13 -8.36 -6.66
C THR A 50 1.12 -9.23 -6.88
N PHE A 51 2.32 -8.74 -6.56
CA PHE A 51 3.57 -9.54 -6.60
C PHE A 51 3.63 -10.57 -5.48
N PHE A 52 3.12 -10.27 -4.28
CA PHE A 52 2.97 -11.25 -3.19
C PHE A 52 1.84 -12.26 -3.46
N TYR A 53 0.72 -11.83 -4.05
CA TYR A 53 -0.36 -12.74 -4.48
C TYR A 53 0.09 -13.63 -5.63
N SER A 54 0.75 -13.07 -6.64
CA SER A 54 1.40 -13.80 -7.74
C SER A 54 2.50 -14.72 -7.21
N GLY A 55 3.34 -14.25 -6.29
CA GLY A 55 4.38 -15.03 -5.63
C GLY A 55 3.80 -16.19 -4.83
N ALA A 56 2.73 -15.97 -4.05
CA ALA A 56 2.05 -17.02 -3.30
C ALA A 56 1.32 -18.03 -4.21
N GLN A 57 0.73 -17.57 -5.32
CA GLN A 57 0.04 -18.39 -6.31
C GLN A 57 1.03 -19.22 -7.16
N ASN A 58 2.22 -18.66 -7.45
CA ASN A 58 3.33 -19.36 -8.08
C ASN A 58 4.01 -20.33 -7.12
N ILE A 59 4.21 -20.00 -5.84
CA ILE A 59 4.69 -20.95 -4.83
C ILE A 59 3.74 -22.14 -4.70
N HIS A 60 2.41 -21.94 -4.79
CA HIS A 60 1.44 -23.06 -4.78
C HIS A 60 1.46 -23.91 -6.06
N LYS A 61 1.66 -23.29 -7.24
CA LYS A 61 1.77 -24.02 -8.52
C LYS A 61 3.10 -24.77 -8.67
N THR A 62 4.20 -24.24 -8.12
CA THR A 62 5.54 -24.86 -8.20
C THR A 62 5.73 -25.94 -7.11
N ARG A 63 5.15 -25.75 -5.92
CA ARG A 63 5.16 -26.73 -4.81
C ARG A 63 4.44 -28.05 -5.14
N ASN A 64 3.60 -28.08 -6.18
CA ASN A 64 2.90 -29.29 -6.65
C ASN A 64 3.76 -30.19 -7.56
N PHE A 65 4.92 -29.73 -8.05
CA PHE A 65 5.83 -30.53 -8.89
C PHE A 65 7.12 -30.96 -8.19
N GLU A 66 7.45 -30.39 -7.02
CA GLU A 66 8.82 -30.40 -6.48
C GLU A 66 9.15 -31.50 -5.44
N CYS A 67 8.25 -32.42 -5.11
CA CYS A 67 8.60 -33.55 -4.22
C CYS A 67 9.02 -34.84 -4.94
N GLY A 68 9.70 -34.72 -6.08
CA GLY A 68 10.37 -35.83 -6.75
C GLY A 68 9.43 -36.76 -7.50
N ASN A 69 9.25 -36.47 -8.78
CA ASN A 69 8.76 -37.40 -9.78
C ASN A 69 9.95 -38.26 -10.24
N PRO A 70 10.09 -39.54 -9.85
CA PRO A 70 11.21 -40.32 -10.34
C PRO A 70 11.11 -40.67 -11.82
N GLU A 71 9.94 -40.59 -12.47
CA GLU A 71 9.81 -40.87 -13.90
C GLU A 71 8.69 -40.03 -14.50
N ASN A 72 8.90 -39.36 -15.63
CA ASN A 72 8.00 -38.49 -16.42
C ASN A 72 6.51 -38.93 -16.55
N LEU A 73 5.78 -39.05 -15.45
CA LEU A 73 4.35 -39.36 -15.42
C LEU A 73 3.58 -38.07 -15.71
N LYS A 74 2.92 -38.03 -16.88
CA LYS A 74 2.07 -36.92 -17.35
C LYS A 74 0.79 -36.74 -16.52
N SER A 75 0.40 -37.75 -15.73
CA SER A 75 -0.79 -37.74 -14.89
C SER A 75 -0.67 -38.73 -13.73
N LYS A 76 -1.54 -38.61 -12.74
CA LYS A 76 -1.60 -39.45 -11.52
C LYS A 76 -2.17 -40.86 -11.77
N CYS A 77 -2.64 -41.12 -12.99
CA CYS A 77 -3.33 -42.35 -13.38
C CYS A 77 -2.49 -43.14 -14.39
N ILE A 78 -2.24 -44.41 -14.09
CA ILE A 78 -1.64 -45.38 -15.02
C ILE A 78 -2.77 -46.20 -15.64
N LEU A 79 -2.77 -46.33 -16.97
CA LEU A 79 -3.75 -47.12 -17.70
C LEU A 79 -3.60 -48.61 -17.36
N VAL A 80 -4.72 -49.32 -17.16
CA VAL A 80 -4.70 -50.75 -16.80
C VAL A 80 -4.00 -51.61 -17.85
N GLY A 81 -4.12 -51.25 -19.13
CA GLY A 81 -3.40 -51.94 -20.22
C GLY A 81 -1.87 -51.85 -20.07
N GLU A 82 -1.35 -50.65 -19.78
CA GLU A 82 0.09 -50.42 -19.59
C GLU A 82 0.60 -51.13 -18.33
N ALA A 83 -0.21 -51.14 -17.25
CA ALA A 83 0.10 -51.89 -16.04
C ALA A 83 0.10 -53.40 -16.27
N LYS A 84 -0.84 -53.93 -17.06
CA LYS A 84 -0.94 -55.36 -17.41
C LYS A 84 0.29 -55.81 -18.19
N ASP A 85 0.69 -55.03 -19.19
CA ASP A 85 1.88 -55.31 -20.01
C ASP A 85 3.17 -55.24 -19.19
N TYR A 86 3.29 -54.25 -18.30
CA TYR A 86 4.44 -54.10 -17.42
C TYR A 86 4.56 -55.27 -16.42
N VAL A 87 3.46 -55.67 -15.78
CA VAL A 87 3.47 -56.80 -14.83
C VAL A 87 3.77 -58.12 -15.53
N ALA A 88 3.25 -58.32 -16.74
CA ALA A 88 3.54 -59.49 -17.56
C ALA A 88 5.03 -59.56 -17.92
N ASN A 89 5.63 -58.43 -18.29
CA ASN A 89 7.04 -58.34 -18.65
C ASN A 89 7.99 -58.53 -17.45
N VAL A 90 7.67 -57.95 -16.29
CA VAL A 90 8.53 -58.01 -15.09
C VAL A 90 8.42 -59.36 -14.37
N THR A 91 7.22 -59.94 -14.32
CA THR A 91 6.94 -61.10 -13.46
C THR A 91 6.78 -62.40 -14.26
N GLY A 92 6.67 -62.33 -15.59
CA GLY A 92 6.37 -63.49 -16.45
C GLY A 92 5.01 -64.14 -16.16
N SER A 93 4.11 -63.41 -15.48
CA SER A 93 2.81 -63.93 -15.03
C SER A 93 1.77 -63.89 -16.15
N SER A 94 0.88 -64.87 -16.19
CA SER A 94 -0.23 -64.90 -17.15
C SER A 94 -1.24 -63.78 -16.88
N ALA A 95 -1.86 -63.26 -17.95
CA ALA A 95 -2.91 -62.24 -17.89
C ALA A 95 -4.05 -62.60 -16.91
N GLN A 96 -4.34 -63.89 -16.78
CA GLN A 96 -5.39 -64.42 -15.90
C GLN A 96 -5.12 -64.14 -14.41
N LYS A 97 -3.86 -64.23 -13.95
CA LYS A 97 -3.49 -63.91 -12.56
C LYS A 97 -3.62 -62.44 -12.23
N PHE A 98 -3.45 -61.57 -13.23
CA PHE A 98 -3.64 -60.13 -13.08
C PHE A 98 -5.13 -59.78 -12.93
N GLU A 99 -5.99 -60.42 -13.73
CA GLU A 99 -7.44 -60.27 -13.63
C GLU A 99 -7.99 -60.83 -12.31
N GLU A 100 -7.49 -61.98 -11.83
CA GLU A 100 -7.82 -62.52 -10.51
C GLU A 100 -7.39 -61.59 -9.36
N ALA A 101 -6.23 -60.94 -9.48
CA ALA A 101 -5.76 -59.95 -8.52
C ALA A 101 -6.63 -58.67 -8.52
N LEU A 102 -7.06 -58.21 -9.70
CA LEU A 102 -8.01 -57.10 -9.83
C LEU A 102 -9.38 -57.44 -9.25
N GLN A 103 -9.90 -58.65 -9.49
CA GLN A 103 -11.13 -59.13 -8.87
C GLN A 103 -11.02 -59.22 -7.35
N TRP A 104 -9.87 -59.67 -6.84
CA TRP A 104 -9.62 -59.70 -5.41
C TRP A 104 -9.58 -58.28 -4.81
N LEU A 105 -8.94 -57.32 -5.50
CA LEU A 105 -8.92 -55.91 -5.13
C LEU A 105 -10.32 -55.30 -5.08
N LEU A 106 -11.18 -55.60 -6.05
CA LEU A 106 -12.58 -55.12 -6.10
C LEU A 106 -13.44 -55.71 -4.98
N ASN A 107 -13.20 -56.98 -4.62
CA ASN A 107 -13.96 -57.67 -3.58
C ASN A 107 -13.41 -57.46 -2.16
N SER A 108 -12.22 -56.88 -2.01
CA SER A 108 -11.58 -56.67 -0.71
C SER A 108 -11.88 -55.28 -0.17
N ASP A 109 -12.56 -55.20 0.97
CA ASP A 109 -12.81 -53.96 1.73
C ASP A 109 -11.54 -53.42 2.45
N LYS A 110 -10.35 -53.79 1.97
CA LYS A 110 -9.06 -53.39 2.57
C LYS A 110 -8.36 -52.36 1.70
N ASP A 111 -8.02 -51.21 2.29
CA ASP A 111 -7.19 -50.18 1.64
C ASP A 111 -5.75 -50.68 1.47
N VAL A 112 -5.48 -51.31 0.32
CA VAL A 112 -4.15 -51.78 -0.08
C VAL A 112 -3.29 -50.69 -0.74
N GLY A 113 -3.75 -49.43 -0.74
CA GLY A 113 -2.99 -48.29 -1.25
C GLY A 113 -3.00 -48.12 -2.78
N ILE A 114 -3.89 -48.83 -3.47
CA ILE A 114 -4.17 -48.73 -4.91
C ILE A 114 -5.67 -48.49 -5.06
N TRP A 115 -6.04 -47.40 -5.72
CA TRP A 115 -7.42 -47.02 -6.02
C TRP A 115 -7.74 -47.31 -7.49
N LEU A 116 -8.89 -47.94 -7.73
CA LEU A 116 -9.37 -48.34 -9.05
C LEU A 116 -10.41 -47.31 -9.54
N GLN A 117 -10.14 -46.64 -10.66
CA GLN A 117 -11.04 -45.64 -11.25
C GLN A 117 -11.66 -46.15 -12.56
N GLY A 118 -12.99 -46.09 -12.63
CA GLY A 118 -13.75 -46.40 -13.85
C GLY A 118 -13.85 -45.23 -14.82
N GLU A 119 -14.58 -45.45 -15.93
CA GLU A 119 -14.78 -44.46 -17.00
C GLU A 119 -15.52 -43.20 -16.50
N ASP A 120 -16.44 -43.37 -15.55
CA ASP A 120 -17.11 -42.28 -14.84
C ASP A 120 -16.72 -42.24 -13.34
N PRO A 121 -16.28 -41.09 -12.80
CA PRO A 121 -15.77 -40.96 -11.42
C PRO A 121 -16.84 -41.04 -10.32
N SER A 122 -18.10 -41.28 -10.67
CA SER A 122 -19.25 -41.16 -9.76
C SER A 122 -19.97 -42.47 -9.48
N GLU A 123 -19.64 -43.56 -10.19
CA GLU A 123 -20.27 -44.87 -10.01
C GLU A 123 -19.25 -45.91 -9.52
N PRO A 124 -19.60 -46.76 -8.54
CA PRO A 124 -18.73 -47.83 -8.06
C PRO A 124 -18.56 -48.90 -9.14
N VAL A 125 -17.31 -49.17 -9.51
CA VAL A 125 -16.94 -50.19 -10.48
C VAL A 125 -17.28 -51.58 -9.93
N THR A 126 -18.15 -52.31 -10.62
CA THR A 126 -18.61 -53.65 -10.19
C THR A 126 -18.02 -54.79 -11.03
N THR A 127 -17.34 -54.49 -12.15
CA THR A 127 -16.72 -55.49 -13.04
C THR A 127 -15.33 -55.07 -13.50
N VAL A 128 -14.45 -56.05 -13.76
CA VAL A 128 -13.03 -55.84 -14.13
C VAL A 128 -12.87 -55.06 -15.44
N ASP A 129 -13.84 -55.20 -16.35
CA ASP A 129 -13.82 -54.58 -17.67
C ASP A 129 -14.03 -53.06 -17.65
N GLN A 130 -14.46 -52.51 -16.50
CA GLN A 130 -14.71 -51.07 -16.32
C GLN A 130 -13.54 -50.34 -15.66
N VAL A 131 -12.46 -51.02 -15.26
CA VAL A 131 -11.30 -50.37 -14.63
C VAL A 131 -10.41 -49.76 -15.70
N VAL A 132 -10.37 -48.42 -15.76
CA VAL A 132 -9.57 -47.68 -16.76
C VAL A 132 -8.23 -47.24 -16.19
N CYS A 133 -8.19 -46.88 -14.90
CA CYS A 133 -7.03 -46.25 -14.27
C CYS A 133 -6.70 -46.81 -12.88
N LEU A 134 -5.40 -46.98 -12.60
CA LEU A 134 -4.85 -47.30 -11.28
C LEU A 134 -4.19 -46.04 -10.68
N GLU A 135 -4.59 -45.67 -9.45
CA GLU A 135 -4.05 -44.52 -8.73
C GLU A 135 -3.44 -44.96 -7.39
N SER A 136 -2.24 -44.47 -7.05
CA SER A 136 -1.65 -44.77 -5.73
C SER A 136 -2.27 -43.88 -4.65
N THR A 137 -2.86 -44.49 -3.62
CA THR A 137 -3.49 -43.80 -2.48
C THR A 137 -2.46 -43.12 -1.56
N ARG A 138 -1.16 -43.48 -1.68
CA ARG A 138 -0.09 -42.93 -0.81
C ARG A 138 1.12 -42.42 -1.60
N PRO A 139 1.21 -41.10 -1.85
CA PRO A 139 2.44 -40.50 -2.38
C PRO A 139 3.53 -40.51 -1.28
N ARG A 140 4.61 -41.27 -1.50
CA ARG A 140 5.81 -41.23 -0.66
C ARG A 140 6.59 -39.93 -0.93
N MET A 141 6.37 -38.90 -0.11
CA MET A 141 7.13 -37.64 -0.20
C MET A 141 8.53 -37.79 0.42
N GLY A 142 9.58 -37.49 -0.33
CA GLY A 142 10.97 -37.49 0.17
C GLY A 142 11.24 -36.43 1.26
N LEU A 143 12.19 -36.72 2.16
CA LEU A 143 12.58 -35.84 3.27
C LEU A 143 13.08 -34.46 2.80
N GLY A 144 13.74 -34.39 1.64
CA GLY A 144 14.24 -33.14 1.06
C GLY A 144 13.14 -32.12 0.76
N CYS A 145 11.98 -32.59 0.28
CA CYS A 145 10.86 -31.70 -0.03
C CYS A 145 10.16 -31.16 1.23
N ARG A 146 10.16 -31.94 2.31
CA ARG A 146 9.67 -31.49 3.63
C ARG A 146 10.57 -30.39 4.20
N PHE A 147 11.88 -30.54 4.05
CA PHE A 147 12.85 -29.54 4.51
C PHE A 147 12.76 -28.26 3.69
N HIS A 148 12.71 -28.35 2.36
CA HIS A 148 12.59 -27.18 1.47
C HIS A 148 11.31 -26.38 1.74
N ARG A 149 10.19 -27.07 1.96
CA ARG A 149 8.91 -26.44 2.30
C ARG A 149 8.97 -25.70 3.64
N ALA A 150 9.60 -26.29 4.65
CA ALA A 150 9.76 -25.67 5.96
C ALA A 150 10.69 -24.45 5.89
N LEU A 151 11.84 -24.59 5.21
CA LEU A 151 12.83 -23.52 5.05
C LEU A 151 12.26 -22.34 4.26
N SER A 152 11.60 -22.61 3.13
CA SER A 152 10.96 -21.58 2.30
C SER A 152 9.89 -20.78 3.06
N THR A 153 9.11 -21.45 3.91
CA THR A 153 8.10 -20.79 4.75
C THR A 153 8.76 -19.90 5.80
N ALA A 154 9.82 -20.39 6.46
CA ALA A 154 10.57 -19.61 7.45
C ALA A 154 11.21 -18.36 6.84
N ILE A 155 11.84 -18.51 5.67
CA ILE A 155 12.50 -17.41 4.95
C ILE A 155 11.47 -16.36 4.50
N THR A 156 10.33 -16.78 3.94
CA THR A 156 9.28 -15.86 3.49
C THR A 156 8.73 -15.02 4.66
N ASN A 157 8.47 -15.65 5.80
CA ASN A 157 8.00 -14.95 7.00
C ASN A 157 9.03 -13.93 7.53
N LEU A 158 10.32 -14.27 7.48
CA LEU A 158 11.39 -13.36 7.88
C LEU A 158 11.44 -12.12 6.99
N PHE A 159 11.35 -12.31 5.67
CA PHE A 159 11.33 -11.19 4.73
C PHE A 159 10.10 -10.29 4.93
N ILE A 160 8.91 -10.86 5.12
CA ILE A 160 7.69 -10.07 5.38
C ILE A 160 7.86 -9.19 6.62
N PHE A 161 8.43 -9.75 7.70
CA PHE A 161 8.70 -8.99 8.93
C PHE A 161 9.63 -7.80 8.67
N PHE A 162 10.76 -8.02 8.00
CA PHE A 162 11.69 -6.93 7.69
C PHE A 162 11.07 -5.85 6.78
N TRP A 163 10.33 -6.25 5.75
CA TRP A 163 9.66 -5.30 4.85
C TRP A 163 8.61 -4.47 5.59
N SER A 164 7.83 -5.07 6.49
CA SER A 164 6.87 -4.34 7.32
C SER A 164 7.54 -3.30 8.22
N LEU A 165 8.68 -3.64 8.83
CA LEU A 165 9.41 -2.74 9.71
C LEU A 165 10.01 -1.57 8.91
N ALA A 166 10.56 -1.85 7.72
CA ALA A 166 11.11 -0.83 6.83
C ALA A 166 10.03 0.16 6.36
N ILE A 167 8.85 -0.33 5.96
CA ILE A 167 7.72 0.52 5.56
C ILE A 167 7.26 1.39 6.74
N LEU A 168 7.11 0.81 7.94
CA LEU A 168 6.73 1.55 9.14
C LEU A 168 7.74 2.68 9.44
N TRP A 169 9.04 2.37 9.38
CA TRP A 169 10.11 3.36 9.55
C TRP A 169 10.07 4.47 8.50
N GLY A 170 9.84 4.12 7.22
CA GLY A 170 9.68 5.08 6.13
C GLY A 170 8.53 6.05 6.36
N ILE A 171 7.38 5.54 6.83
CA ILE A 171 6.21 6.36 7.17
C ILE A 171 6.52 7.34 8.31
N LEU A 172 7.22 6.91 9.35
CA LEU A 172 7.59 7.77 10.48
C LEU A 172 8.53 8.92 10.05
N ILE A 173 9.54 8.62 9.23
CA ILE A 173 10.45 9.64 8.70
C ILE A 173 9.69 10.63 7.81
N PHE A 174 8.80 10.13 6.96
CA PHE A 174 7.99 10.98 6.07
C PHE A 174 7.05 11.90 6.85
N LEU A 175 6.36 11.38 7.87
CA LEU A 175 5.51 12.17 8.77
C LEU A 175 6.33 13.26 9.48
N LYS A 176 7.49 12.90 10.02
CA LYS A 176 8.40 13.85 10.68
C LYS A 176 8.86 14.94 9.71
N TYR A 177 9.21 14.58 8.47
CA TYR A 177 9.60 15.54 7.44
C TYR A 177 8.46 16.51 7.10
N ARG A 178 7.24 16.00 6.89
CA ARG A 178 6.08 16.83 6.54
C ARG A 178 5.66 17.75 7.70
N TRP A 179 5.73 17.29 8.95
CA TRP A 179 5.47 18.13 10.12
C TRP A 179 6.48 19.27 10.24
N ARG A 180 7.77 19.01 10.02
CA ARG A 180 8.77 20.10 9.96
C ARG A 180 8.46 21.08 8.85
N LYS A 181 8.09 20.59 7.67
CA LYS A 181 7.75 21.45 6.53
C LYS A 181 6.55 22.38 6.81
N LYS A 182 5.50 21.88 7.48
CA LYS A 182 4.37 22.72 7.90
C LYS A 182 4.80 23.81 8.89
N LYS A 183 5.60 23.44 9.89
CA LYS A 183 6.12 24.41 10.87
C LYS A 183 6.97 25.50 10.22
N GLU A 184 7.87 25.12 9.32
CA GLU A 184 8.68 26.09 8.54
C GLU A 184 7.81 27.04 7.71
N GLU A 185 6.75 26.54 7.07
CA GLU A 185 5.82 27.38 6.29
C GLU A 185 5.03 28.35 7.19
N GLU A 186 4.60 27.90 8.37
CA GLU A 186 3.90 28.73 9.36
C GLU A 186 4.83 29.79 9.96
N GLU A 187 6.04 29.42 10.36
CA GLU A 187 7.06 30.34 10.87
C GLU A 187 7.41 31.41 9.82
N ALA A 188 7.64 31.01 8.57
CA ALA A 188 7.91 31.93 7.48
C ALA A 188 6.73 32.88 7.20
N MET A 189 5.49 32.39 7.32
CA MET A 189 4.29 33.22 7.19
C MET A 189 4.22 34.25 8.32
N TYR A 190 4.39 33.83 9.59
CA TYR A 190 4.36 34.76 10.72
C TYR A 190 5.51 35.78 10.69
N GLU A 191 6.70 35.36 10.27
CA GLU A 191 7.82 36.27 10.06
C GLU A 191 7.49 37.30 8.98
N MET A 192 6.90 36.86 7.85
CA MET A 192 6.49 37.76 6.77
C MET A 192 5.44 38.77 7.26
N VAL A 193 4.43 38.31 8.01
CA VAL A 193 3.40 39.16 8.61
C VAL A 193 4.03 40.22 9.54
N LYS A 194 4.97 39.83 10.41
CA LYS A 194 5.68 40.78 11.28
C LYS A 194 6.44 41.84 10.50
N ARG A 195 7.11 41.44 9.40
CA ARG A 195 7.83 42.38 8.52
C ARG A 195 6.88 43.36 7.83
N ILE A 196 5.72 42.89 7.36
CA ILE A 196 4.66 43.74 6.79
C ILE A 196 4.19 44.77 7.83
N ILE A 197 3.84 44.31 9.03
CA ILE A 197 3.38 45.17 10.12
C ILE A 197 4.42 46.25 10.43
N ALA A 198 5.71 45.89 10.49
CA ALA A 198 6.78 46.85 10.77
C ALA A 198 6.89 47.96 9.71
N VAL A 199 6.76 47.62 8.42
CA VAL A 199 6.79 48.61 7.33
C VAL A 199 5.58 49.54 7.41
N VAL A 200 4.37 48.99 7.55
CA VAL A 200 3.14 49.78 7.64
C VAL A 200 3.14 50.68 8.88
N GLN A 201 3.60 50.16 10.03
CA GLN A 201 3.72 50.93 11.25
C GLN A 201 4.80 52.02 11.15
N GLY A 202 5.91 51.76 10.45
CA GLY A 202 6.96 52.73 10.18
C GLY A 202 6.43 53.93 9.38
N HIS A 203 5.79 53.64 8.25
CA HIS A 203 5.13 54.66 7.42
C HIS A 203 4.06 55.44 8.18
N TYR A 204 3.27 54.78 9.04
CA TYR A 204 2.30 55.48 9.88
C TYR A 204 2.97 56.49 10.83
N LYS A 205 4.12 56.15 11.44
CA LYS A 205 4.89 57.07 12.30
C LYS A 205 5.50 58.22 11.51
N GLU A 206 5.98 57.97 10.30
CA GLU A 206 6.53 59.01 9.42
C GLU A 206 5.43 60.01 8.99
N TRP A 207 4.23 59.51 8.70
CA TRP A 207 3.04 60.34 8.51
C TRP A 207 2.68 61.16 9.76
N GLU A 208 2.68 60.55 10.96
CA GLU A 208 2.40 61.26 12.23
C GLU A 208 3.38 62.41 12.49
N GLN A 209 4.64 62.26 12.03
CA GLN A 209 5.68 63.30 12.10
C GLN A 209 5.60 64.33 10.96
N ASN A 210 4.55 64.31 10.13
CA ASN A 210 4.37 65.14 8.94
C ASN A 210 5.48 64.99 7.87
N LEU A 211 6.21 63.87 7.86
CA LEU A 211 7.19 63.57 6.80
C LEU A 211 6.51 63.05 5.53
N GLU A 212 5.35 62.42 5.68
CA GLU A 212 4.56 61.87 4.59
C GLU A 212 3.18 62.51 4.47
N ARG A 213 2.65 62.53 3.24
CA ARG A 213 1.39 63.21 2.93
C ARG A 213 0.14 62.39 3.27
N TYR A 214 0.22 61.06 3.27
CA TYR A 214 -0.95 60.19 3.36
C TYR A 214 -0.77 59.08 4.41
N PRO A 215 -1.84 58.66 5.11
CA PRO A 215 -1.78 57.63 6.16
C PRO A 215 -1.93 56.18 5.65
N TYR A 216 -1.70 55.92 4.36
CA TYR A 216 -1.91 54.62 3.73
C TYR A 216 -0.75 54.23 2.81
N VAL A 217 -0.50 52.92 2.69
CA VAL A 217 0.60 52.35 1.89
C VAL A 217 0.08 51.37 0.87
N GLY A 218 0.54 51.44 -0.38
CA GLY A 218 0.17 50.45 -1.41
C GLY A 218 0.73 49.06 -1.10
N ILE A 219 -0.11 48.01 -1.21
CA ILE A 219 0.30 46.62 -0.97
C ILE A 219 1.46 46.21 -1.90
N LEU A 220 1.41 46.69 -3.15
CA LEU A 220 2.44 46.42 -4.15
C LEU A 220 3.80 47.02 -3.76
N HIS A 221 3.78 48.23 -3.19
CA HIS A 221 4.99 48.90 -2.72
C HIS A 221 5.62 48.15 -1.54
N VAL A 222 4.81 47.76 -0.55
CA VAL A 222 5.30 46.98 0.60
C VAL A 222 5.91 45.65 0.16
N ARG A 223 5.28 44.95 -0.79
CA ARG A 223 5.82 43.70 -1.34
C ARG A 223 7.18 43.91 -1.98
N ASP A 224 7.30 44.96 -2.78
CA ASP A 224 8.50 45.23 -3.57
C ASP A 224 9.65 45.73 -2.68
N THR A 225 9.35 46.37 -1.55
CA THR A 225 10.32 46.71 -0.48
C THR A 225 10.77 45.48 0.32
N LEU A 226 9.85 44.55 0.61
CA LEU A 226 10.15 43.37 1.43
C LEU A 226 10.77 42.18 0.66
N ILE A 227 10.46 42.05 -0.64
CA ILE A 227 10.85 40.89 -1.45
C ILE A 227 11.63 41.36 -2.67
N PRO A 228 12.95 41.07 -2.73
CA PRO A 228 13.76 41.40 -3.90
C PRO A 228 13.27 40.62 -5.14
N PRO A 229 13.52 41.13 -6.36
CA PRO A 229 12.98 40.55 -7.59
C PRO A 229 13.34 39.08 -7.81
N GLN A 230 14.51 38.64 -7.31
CA GLN A 230 14.99 37.26 -7.42
C GLN A 230 14.14 36.26 -6.63
N ASP A 231 13.63 36.67 -5.46
CA ASP A 231 12.91 35.77 -4.54
C ASP A 231 11.39 35.78 -4.74
N ARG A 232 10.86 36.64 -5.63
CA ARG A 232 9.42 36.81 -5.86
C ARG A 232 8.70 35.50 -6.16
N LYS A 233 9.28 34.64 -7.01
CA LYS A 233 8.67 33.34 -7.36
C LYS A 233 8.60 32.39 -6.17
N LYS A 234 9.66 32.35 -5.36
CA LYS A 234 9.79 31.45 -4.20
C LYS A 234 8.88 31.88 -3.05
N MET A 235 8.80 33.18 -2.79
CA MET A 235 8.05 33.74 -1.66
C MET A 235 6.58 34.03 -1.98
N LYS A 236 6.15 33.98 -3.24
CA LYS A 236 4.75 34.27 -3.66
C LYS A 236 3.70 33.56 -2.81
N ARG A 237 3.86 32.25 -2.58
CA ARG A 237 2.89 31.46 -1.80
C ARG A 237 2.84 31.88 -0.32
N VAL A 238 4.00 32.23 0.26
CA VAL A 238 4.08 32.71 1.65
C VAL A 238 3.45 34.10 1.75
N TRP A 239 3.73 34.97 0.78
CA TRP A 239 3.14 36.31 0.68
C TRP A 239 1.61 36.26 0.59
N GLU A 240 1.05 35.50 -0.35
CA GLU A 240 -0.41 35.40 -0.52
C GLU A 240 -1.10 34.89 0.76
N ARG A 241 -0.54 33.87 1.40
CA ARG A 241 -1.04 33.34 2.68
C ARG A 241 -0.92 34.37 3.81
N ALA A 242 0.16 35.13 3.85
CA ALA A 242 0.35 36.18 4.86
C ALA A 242 -0.65 37.34 4.68
N VAL A 243 -0.93 37.76 3.44
CA VAL A 243 -1.92 38.79 3.13
C VAL A 243 -3.34 38.32 3.52
N ASP A 244 -3.68 37.07 3.21
CA ASP A 244 -4.96 36.47 3.60
C ASP A 244 -5.11 36.36 5.12
N PHE A 245 -4.04 35.97 5.83
CA PHE A 245 -3.99 35.95 7.30
C PHE A 245 -4.16 37.35 7.90
N LEU A 246 -3.51 38.37 7.32
CA LEU A 246 -3.67 39.76 7.75
C LEU A 246 -5.12 40.23 7.58
N ALA A 247 -5.73 39.99 6.43
CA ALA A 247 -7.10 40.42 6.15
C ALA A 247 -8.15 39.73 7.03
N SER A 248 -7.91 38.47 7.43
CA SER A 248 -8.86 37.67 8.21
C SER A 248 -8.68 37.76 9.73
N ASN A 249 -7.44 37.94 10.21
CA ASN A 249 -7.11 37.74 11.62
C ASN A 249 -6.40 38.92 12.29
N GLU A 250 -5.88 39.90 11.52
CA GLU A 250 -5.16 41.06 12.07
C GLU A 250 -6.01 42.33 11.95
N SER A 251 -6.57 42.79 13.06
CA SER A 251 -7.46 43.96 13.09
C SER A 251 -6.74 45.31 13.01
N ARG A 252 -5.40 45.33 13.23
CA ARG A 252 -4.58 46.54 13.27
C ARG A 252 -4.32 47.18 11.91
N ILE A 253 -4.47 46.39 10.85
CA ILE A 253 -4.24 46.81 9.48
C ILE A 253 -5.53 46.56 8.70
N GLN A 254 -6.09 47.62 8.14
CA GLN A 254 -7.25 47.52 7.25
C GLN A 254 -6.79 47.53 5.79
N THR A 255 -7.32 46.57 5.01
CA THR A 255 -7.14 46.57 3.56
C THR A 255 -8.27 47.37 2.93
N GLU A 256 -7.93 48.47 2.27
CA GLU A 256 -8.87 49.37 1.59
C GLU A 256 -8.51 49.45 0.10
N SER A 257 -9.50 49.62 -0.77
CA SER A 257 -9.28 49.95 -2.17
C SER A 257 -9.33 51.47 -2.35
N HIS A 258 -8.24 52.08 -2.81
CA HIS A 258 -8.17 53.52 -3.08
C HIS A 258 -7.89 53.76 -4.55
N ARG A 259 -8.57 54.76 -5.13
CA ARG A 259 -8.37 55.14 -6.51
C ARG A 259 -7.21 56.12 -6.63
N VAL A 260 -6.03 55.62 -6.98
CA VAL A 260 -4.80 56.40 -7.13
C VAL A 260 -4.51 56.58 -8.61
N ALA A 261 -4.36 57.83 -9.06
CA ALA A 261 -4.13 58.17 -10.47
C ALA A 261 -5.16 57.60 -11.48
N GLY A 262 -6.39 57.34 -11.02
CA GLY A 262 -7.49 56.83 -11.86
C GLY A 262 -7.65 55.30 -11.85
N GLU A 263 -6.72 54.56 -11.25
CA GLU A 263 -6.76 53.10 -11.06
C GLU A 263 -7.09 52.73 -9.60
N ASP A 264 -7.87 51.66 -9.41
CA ASP A 264 -8.16 51.13 -8.08
C ASP A 264 -6.99 50.29 -7.58
N MET A 265 -6.34 50.76 -6.52
CA MET A 265 -5.19 50.11 -5.89
C MET A 265 -5.56 49.65 -4.48
N LEU A 266 -5.13 48.44 -4.13
CA LEU A 266 -5.24 47.96 -2.75
C LEU A 266 -4.15 48.61 -1.90
N VAL A 267 -4.59 49.21 -0.79
CA VAL A 267 -3.73 49.88 0.18
C VAL A 267 -3.99 49.34 1.57
N TRP A 268 -2.97 49.46 2.43
CA TRP A 268 -3.04 49.17 3.84
C TRP A 268 -3.07 50.46 4.65
N ARG A 269 -3.98 50.49 5.63
CA ARG A 269 -4.13 51.58 6.59
C ARG A 269 -3.97 51.05 8.00
N TRP A 270 -3.18 51.76 8.80
CA TRP A 270 -3.05 51.48 10.23
C TRP A 270 -4.26 52.01 11.00
N THR A 271 -4.93 51.17 11.78
CA THR A 271 -6.19 51.51 12.47
C THR A 271 -6.01 51.80 13.95
N GLN A 272 -4.93 51.33 14.57
CA GLN A 272 -4.70 51.54 16.01
C GLN A 272 -4.11 52.92 16.28
N PRO A 273 -4.76 53.77 17.10
CA PRO A 273 -4.17 55.03 17.53
C PRO A 273 -2.91 54.76 18.35
N SER A 274 -1.88 55.59 18.17
CA SER A 274 -0.79 55.71 19.14
C SER A 274 -1.40 56.18 20.47
N TYR A 275 -0.93 55.67 21.62
CA TYR A 275 -1.45 55.97 22.98
C TYR A 275 -1.37 57.46 23.40
N ILE A 276 -1.20 58.38 22.46
CA ILE A 276 -0.97 59.82 22.69
C ILE A 276 -2.31 60.58 22.85
N SER A 277 -3.46 59.98 22.51
CA SER A 277 -4.76 60.68 22.46
C SER A 277 -5.62 60.60 23.74
N ASP A 278 -5.09 60.19 24.89
CA ASP A 278 -5.85 60.09 26.16
C ASP A 278 -5.47 61.14 27.23
N SER A 279 -4.56 62.08 26.95
CA SER A 279 -4.12 63.08 27.94
C SER A 279 -4.63 64.51 27.75
N GLU A 280 -5.52 64.77 26.79
CA GLU A 280 -6.18 66.08 26.63
C GLU A 280 -7.69 65.92 26.45
N ARG A 281 -8.39 65.70 27.56
CA ARG A 281 -9.80 66.12 27.71
C ARG A 281 -10.09 66.51 29.15
#